data_AF-A0A967N688-F1
#
_entry.id   AF-A0A967N688-F1
#
_cell.length_a   1.000
_cell.length_b   1.000
_cell.length_c   1.000
_cell.angle_alpha   90.00
_cell.angle_beta   90.00
_cell.angle_gamma   90.00
#
_symmetry.space_group_name_H-M   'P 1'
#
loop_
_entity.id
_entity.type
_entity.pdbx_description
1 polymer ?
#
loop_
_entity_poly.entity_id
_entity_poly.type
_entity_poly.pdbx_seq_one_letter_code
_entity_poly.pdbx_strand_id
1 'polypeptide(L)' 'MSHGLTFFEAATVLAFELFRREGVEVAVVEVGLGGRLDATNVLRPEVASVTNVARDHAEYLGSELVEIAREKGGIAKPGV' A
#
# COMPACT_ATOMS: atom_id res chain seq x y z
N MET A 1 0.46 1.88 26.71
CA MET A 1 -0.21 2.08 25.40
C MET A 1 -0.55 0.71 24.85
N SER A 2 -1.80 0.49 24.44
CA SER A 2 -2.20 -0.73 23.74
C SER A 2 -1.56 -0.69 22.35
N HIS A 3 -0.66 -1.63 22.05
CA HIS A 3 -0.01 -1.76 20.74
C HIS A 3 -0.84 -2.71 19.86
N GLY A 4 -2.09 -2.32 19.58
CA GLY A 4 -2.98 -3.07 18.71
C GLY A 4 -2.82 -2.66 17.24
N LEU A 5 -3.10 -3.58 16.33
CA LEU A 5 -3.22 -3.27 14.91
C LEU A 5 -4.49 -2.43 14.67
N THR A 6 -4.42 -1.51 13.72
CA THR A 6 -5.62 -0.94 13.10
C THR A 6 -6.40 -2.04 12.35
N PHE A 7 -7.65 -1.76 12.03
CA PHE A 7 -8.46 -2.69 11.22
C PHE A 7 -7.78 -3.05 9.90
N PHE A 8 -7.25 -2.04 9.18
CA PHE A 8 -6.64 -2.27 7.87
C PHE A 8 -5.33 -3.05 7.95
N GLU A 9 -4.51 -2.79 8.97
CA GLU A 9 -3.30 -3.59 9.21
C GLU A 9 -3.63 -5.05 9.54
N ALA A 10 -4.64 -5.29 10.40
CA ALA A 10 -5.08 -6.64 10.72
C ALA A 10 -5.64 -7.37 9.48
N ALA A 11 -6.48 -6.70 8.69
CA ALA A 11 -7.03 -7.26 7.45
C ALA A 11 -5.93 -7.57 6.42
N THR A 12 -4.95 -6.68 6.28
CA THR A 12 -3.81 -6.87 5.35
C THR A 12 -3.00 -8.11 5.73
N VAL A 13 -2.66 -8.28 7.02
CA VAL A 13 -1.93 -9.47 7.50
C VAL A 13 -2.75 -10.74 7.26
N LEU A 14 -4.05 -10.72 7.55
CA LEU A 14 -4.94 -11.86 7.30
C LEU A 14 -5.03 -12.24 5.82
N ALA A 15 -5.11 -11.24 4.92
CA ALA A 15 -5.13 -11.47 3.48
C ALA A 15 -3.84 -12.13 2.99
N PHE A 16 -2.67 -11.63 3.42
CA PHE A 16 -1.38 -12.22 3.05
C PHE A 16 -1.20 -13.64 3.57
N GLU A 17 -1.62 -13.91 4.81
CA GLU A 17 -1.59 -15.27 5.37
C GLU A 17 -2.54 -16.20 4.61
N LEU A 18 -3.72 -15.72 4.20
CA LEU A 18 -4.65 -16.50 3.39
C LEU A 18 -4.06 -16.83 2.01
N PHE A 19 -3.50 -15.85 1.30
CA PHE A 19 -2.83 -16.08 0.01
C PHE A 19 -1.71 -17.12 0.12
N ARG A 20 -0.92 -17.06 1.20
CA ARG A 20 0.11 -18.03 1.48
C ARG A 20 -0.44 -19.44 1.71
N ARG A 21 -1.55 -19.58 2.45
CA ARG A 21 -2.20 -20.87 2.75
C ARG A 21 -2.82 -21.52 1.51
N GLU A 22 -3.43 -20.72 0.66
CA GLU A 22 -4.06 -21.19 -0.59
C GLU A 22 -3.05 -21.42 -1.71
N GLY A 23 -1.75 -21.14 -1.49
CA GLY A 23 -0.71 -21.34 -2.48
C GLY A 23 -0.84 -20.39 -3.68
N VAL A 24 -1.28 -19.15 -3.45
CA VAL A 24 -1.42 -18.14 -4.50
C VAL A 24 -0.06 -17.84 -5.13
N GLU A 25 0.06 -18.10 -6.44
CA GLU A 25 1.30 -17.86 -7.19
C GLU A 25 1.53 -16.38 -7.52
N VAL A 26 0.44 -15.63 -7.76
CA VAL A 26 0.47 -14.18 -8.03
C VAL A 26 -0.69 -13.51 -7.32
N ALA A 27 -0.38 -12.52 -6.49
CA ALA A 27 -1.38 -11.68 -5.83
C ALA A 27 -1.32 -10.25 -6.39
N VAL A 28 -2.49 -9.71 -6.74
CA VAL A 28 -2.65 -8.28 -7.02
C VAL A 28 -3.11 -7.61 -5.73
N VAL A 29 -2.31 -6.67 -5.23
CA VAL A 29 -2.56 -6.02 -3.95
C VAL A 29 -2.82 -4.55 -4.19
N GLU A 30 -4.06 -4.14 -3.94
CA GLU A 30 -4.47 -2.74 -3.98
C GLU A 30 -4.01 -2.03 -2.70
N VAL A 31 -3.41 -0.85 -2.86
CA VAL A 31 -2.99 0.01 -1.76
C VAL A 31 -4.23 0.62 -1.09
N GLY A 32 -4.29 0.62 0.24
CA GLY A 32 -5.39 1.25 0.98
C GLY A 32 -5.39 2.77 0.87
N LEU A 33 -4.30 3.43 1.29
CA LEU A 33 -4.17 4.88 1.21
C LEU A 33 -2.73 5.32 0.88
N GLY A 34 -2.59 6.16 -0.14
CA GLY A 34 -1.30 6.70 -0.55
C GLY A 34 -0.42 5.62 -1.17
N GLY A 35 0.51 5.08 -0.38
CA GLY A 35 1.47 4.06 -0.81
C GLY A 35 2.63 3.91 0.16
N ARG A 36 3.42 4.97 0.37
CA ARG A 36 4.66 4.96 1.16
C ARG A 36 4.46 4.37 2.57
N LEU A 37 3.39 4.75 3.26
CA LEU A 37 3.07 4.33 4.63
C LEU A 37 1.88 3.37 4.71
N ASP A 38 1.40 2.86 3.58
CA ASP A 38 0.29 1.91 3.57
C ASP A 38 0.73 0.55 4.14
N ALA A 39 -0.19 -0.13 4.83
CA ALA A 39 0.08 -1.44 5.44
C ALA A 39 0.55 -2.48 4.40
N THR A 40 0.14 -2.34 3.14
CA THR A 40 0.51 -3.24 2.04
C THR A 40 1.97 -3.05 1.58
N ASN A 41 2.59 -1.90 1.87
CA ASN A 41 3.91 -1.51 1.35
C ASN A 41 5.09 -2.24 2.04
N VAL A 42 4.80 -3.26 2.83
CA VAL A 42 5.77 -4.24 3.35
C VAL A 42 6.22 -5.25 2.28
N LEU A 43 5.49 -5.34 1.17
CA LEU A 43 5.79 -6.24 0.05
C LEU A 43 6.98 -5.76 -0.80
N ARG A 44 7.59 -6.72 -1.51
CA ARG A 44 8.53 -6.49 -2.60
C ARG A 44 7.88 -7.03 -3.89
N PRO A 45 7.13 -6.20 -4.62
CA PRO A 45 6.41 -6.66 -5.81
C PRO A 45 7.34 -6.83 -7.00
N GLU A 46 6.95 -7.62 -7.99
CA GLU A 46 7.61 -7.68 -9.31
C GLU A 46 7.26 -6.47 -10.19
N VAL A 47 6.07 -5.90 -9.99
CA VAL A 47 5.55 -4.73 -10.71
C VAL A 47 4.80 -3.82 -9.75
N ALA A 48 5.04 -2.52 -9.84
CA ALA A 48 4.28 -1.49 -9.15
C ALA A 48 3.56 -0.60 -10.15
N SER A 49 2.33 -0.19 -9.84
CA SER A 49 1.52 0.67 -10.72
C SER A 49 0.87 1.80 -9.96
N VAL A 50 0.95 3.00 -10.53
CA VAL A 50 0.19 4.17 -10.10
C VAL A 50 -0.77 4.52 -11.22
N THR A 51 -2.07 4.35 -10.98
CA THR A 51 -3.11 4.58 -12.00
C THR A 51 -3.27 6.06 -12.33
N ASN A 52 -3.43 6.89 -11.30
CA ASN A 52 -3.65 8.33 -11.42
C ASN A 52 -3.11 9.08 -10.21
N VAL A 53 -2.76 10.35 -10.41
CA VAL A 53 -2.46 11.31 -9.35
C VAL A 53 -3.43 12.47 -9.48
N ALA A 54 -4.30 12.61 -8.47
CA ALA A 54 -5.29 13.66 -8.37
C ALA A 54 -5.34 14.17 -6.93
N ARG A 55 -5.91 15.37 -6.73
CA ARG A 55 -6.12 15.91 -5.37
C ARG A 55 -7.22 15.10 -4.69
N ASP A 56 -6.81 14.25 -3.76
CA ASP A 56 -7.67 13.40 -2.94
C ASP A 56 -6.97 13.14 -1.60
N HIS A 57 -7.74 12.92 -0.54
CA HIS A 57 -7.24 12.63 0.81
C HIS A 57 -6.15 13.59 1.29
N ALA A 58 -6.32 14.90 1.04
CA ALA A 58 -5.30 15.91 1.29
C ALA A 58 -4.84 16.01 2.75
N GLU A 59 -5.71 15.63 3.71
CA GLU A 59 -5.37 15.54 5.13
C GLU A 59 -4.22 14.57 5.41
N TYR A 60 -4.09 13.51 4.60
CA TYR A 60 -3.10 12.45 4.79
C TYR A 60 -1.95 12.53 3.78
N LEU A 61 -2.25 12.93 2.53
CA LEU A 61 -1.33 12.80 1.40
C LEU A 61 -0.64 14.11 1.01
N GLY A 62 -1.01 15.21 1.64
CA GLY A 62 -0.60 16.55 1.25
C GLY A 62 -1.59 17.20 0.28
N SER A 63 -1.44 18.51 0.13
CA SER A 63 -2.39 19.32 -0.64
C SER A 63 -1.98 19.47 -2.11
N GLU A 64 -0.69 19.32 -2.42
CA GLU A 64 -0.16 19.47 -3.77
C GLU A 64 0.03 18.13 -4.48
N LEU A 65 -0.17 18.12 -5.81
CA LEU A 65 -0.07 16.90 -6.62
C LEU A 65 1.30 16.20 -6.47
N VAL A 66 2.37 16.97 -6.25
CA VAL A 66 3.72 16.42 -6.04
C VAL A 66 3.85 15.67 -4.72
N GLU A 67 3.15 16.10 -3.67
CA GLU A 67 3.13 15.44 -2.36
C GLU A 67 2.38 14.11 -2.48
N ILE A 68 1.19 14.16 -3.10
CA ILE A 68 0.37 12.98 -3.35
C ILE A 68 1.11 11.98 -4.25
N ALA A 69 1.78 12.45 -5.30
CA ALA A 69 2.61 11.62 -6.17
C ALA A 69 3.74 10.94 -5.41
N ARG A 70 4.37 11.64 -4.45
CA ARG A 70 5.44 11.07 -3.62
C ARG A 70 4.91 9.98 -2.69
N GLU A 71 3.74 10.19 -2.07
CA GLU A 71 3.11 9.16 -1.24
C GLU A 71 2.73 7.93 -2.06
N LYS A 72 2.08 8.12 -3.22
CA LYS A 72 1.70 7.01 -4.11
C LYS A 72 2.91 6.29 -4.70
N GLY A 73 3.92 7.03 -5.16
CA GLY A 73 5.16 6.50 -5.70
C GLY A 73 6.01 5.74 -4.68
N GLY A 74 5.71 5.84 -3.39
CA GLY A 74 6.40 5.12 -2.32
C GLY A 74 6.26 3.59 -2.37
N ILE A 75 5.45 3.05 -3.28
CA ILE A 75 5.37 1.60 -3.55
C ILE A 75 6.47 1.10 -4.48
N ALA A 76 7.13 1.99 -5.24
CA ALA A 76 8.25 1.61 -6.10
C ALA A 76 9.45 1.13 -5.26
N LYS A 77 10.11 0.05 -5.69
CA LYS A 77 11.24 -0.57 -5.00
C LYS A 77 12.43 -0.63 -5.96
N PRO A 78 13.69 -0.68 -5.49
CA PRO A 78 14.84 -0.82 -6.39
C PRO A 78 14.68 -2.03 -7.33
N GLY A 79 14.75 -1.77 -8.65
CA GLY A 79 14.54 -2.80 -9.67
C GLY A 79 13.10 -2.95 -10.17
N VAL A 80 12.17 -2.14 -9.66
CA VAL A 80 10.74 -2.11 -10.00
C VAL A 80 10.31 -0.69 -10.34
#